data_AF-A0A2M9YC84-F1
#
_entry.id   AF-A0A2M9YC84-F1
#
_cell.length_a   1.000
_cell.length_b   1.000
_cell.length_c   1.000
_cell.angle_alpha   90.00
_cell.angle_beta   90.00
_cell.angle_gamma   90.00
#
_symmetry.space_group_name_H-M   'P 1'
#
loop_
_entity.id
_entity.type
_entity.pdbx_description
1 polymer ?
#
loop_
_entity_poly.entity_id
_entity_poly.type
_entity_poly.pdbx_seq_one_letter_code
_entity_poly.pdbx_strand_id
1 'polypeptide(L)'
;MDQDRKYEEAIKHLSEGEFELSRNIFDSLLEEDPENPEFASGFYISSFWDHRIDRIHLTKEGRERTGLLLEFLKDFDSVYKSKSFPKELSYHSAMSSILQETTDQVRIALRKEGIQSLSPGLIAELAYRLLLAEDTDLASEVLRDSSGLERFSPELLFFRAECTYLSGQQAQGLLLYREAFLKEPSAIRLESVRSEPIFSAIQILREEFKEEGELKEALPVLLLERGVFKEIRKMNDKELEAYRSELFRLRDSLGLRKGGTEFKVKCRMIQLCCALLDSRTSILYGEVAQEAKRILDSLDPNLYHKRLKV
;
A
#
# COMPACT_ATOMS: atom_id res chain seq x y z
N MET A 1 13.65 -27.34 -27.26
CA MET A 1 12.85 -26.87 -28.41
C MET A 1 11.38 -27.22 -28.27
N ASP A 2 10.99 -28.50 -28.11
CA ASP A 2 9.56 -28.85 -27.94
C ASP A 2 9.03 -28.48 -26.54
N GLN A 3 9.79 -28.83 -25.50
CA GLN A 3 9.51 -28.48 -24.09
C GLN A 3 9.43 -26.95 -23.87
N ASP A 4 10.36 -26.18 -24.44
CA ASP A 4 10.35 -24.71 -24.35
C ASP A 4 9.09 -24.12 -24.98
N ARG A 5 8.66 -24.65 -26.13
CA ARG A 5 7.45 -24.22 -26.82
C ARG A 5 6.19 -24.55 -26.02
N LYS A 6 6.11 -25.75 -25.45
CA LYS A 6 5.02 -26.15 -24.54
C LYS A 6 4.98 -25.25 -23.32
N TYR A 7 6.13 -24.91 -22.74
CA TYR A 7 6.20 -23.99 -21.61
C TYR A 7 5.69 -22.60 -21.98
N GLU A 8 6.15 -22.02 -23.10
CA GLU A 8 5.63 -20.73 -23.60
C GLU A 8 4.12 -20.75 -23.83
N GLU A 9 3.58 -21.86 -24.36
CA GLU A 9 2.14 -22.05 -24.56
C GLU A 9 1.37 -22.12 -23.23
N ALA A 10 1.86 -22.86 -22.24
CA ALA A 10 1.27 -22.90 -20.90
C ALA A 10 1.25 -21.52 -20.23
N ILE A 11 2.35 -20.78 -20.33
CA ILE A 11 2.46 -19.42 -19.81
C ILE A 11 1.46 -18.48 -20.49
N LYS A 12 1.27 -18.60 -21.81
CA LYS A 12 0.26 -17.83 -22.53
C LYS A 12 -1.14 -18.12 -22.00
N HIS A 13 -1.50 -19.40 -21.86
CA HIS A 13 -2.81 -19.78 -21.30
C HIS A 13 -3.01 -19.25 -19.87
N LEU A 14 -1.98 -19.25 -19.01
CA LEU A 14 -2.06 -18.60 -17.68
C LEU A 14 -2.36 -17.10 -17.76
N SER A 15 -1.72 -16.40 -18.70
CA SER A 15 -1.92 -14.96 -18.90
C SER A 15 -3.32 -14.62 -19.43
N GLU A 16 -3.95 -15.56 -20.14
CA GLU A 16 -5.31 -15.44 -20.67
C GLU A 16 -6.39 -15.93 -19.67
N GLY A 17 -5.98 -16.48 -18.53
CA GLY A 17 -6.90 -17.05 -17.52
C GLY A 17 -7.44 -18.44 -17.89
N GLU A 18 -6.86 -19.10 -18.89
CA GLU A 18 -7.23 -20.43 -19.36
C GLU A 18 -6.54 -21.52 -18.52
N PHE A 19 -6.89 -21.57 -17.23
CA PHE A 19 -6.19 -22.39 -16.24
C PHE A 19 -6.26 -23.90 -16.50
N GLU A 20 -7.37 -24.41 -17.04
CA GLU A 20 -7.50 -25.83 -17.39
C GLU A 20 -6.49 -26.24 -18.48
N LEU A 21 -6.38 -25.44 -19.55
CA LEU A 21 -5.46 -25.71 -20.66
C LEU A 21 -4.02 -25.64 -20.19
N SER A 22 -3.67 -24.59 -19.43
CA SER A 22 -2.35 -24.46 -18.81
C SER A 22 -2.02 -25.66 -17.92
N ARG A 23 -2.96 -26.12 -17.07
CA ARG A 23 -2.75 -27.27 -16.18
C ARG A 23 -2.39 -28.52 -16.96
N ASN A 24 -3.12 -28.82 -18.03
CA ASN A 24 -2.90 -30.01 -18.85
C ASN A 24 -1.52 -29.99 -19.54
N ILE A 25 -1.05 -28.80 -19.95
CA ILE A 25 0.29 -28.66 -20.55
C ILE A 25 1.38 -28.84 -19.48
N PHE A 26 1.22 -28.24 -18.29
CA PHE A 26 2.17 -28.44 -17.19
C PHE A 26 2.22 -29.88 -16.69
N ASP A 27 1.10 -30.62 -16.75
CA ASP A 27 1.07 -32.07 -16.45
C ASP A 27 1.96 -32.84 -17.43
N SER A 28 1.81 -32.60 -18.74
CA SER A 28 2.69 -33.18 -19.77
C SER A 28 4.16 -32.79 -19.60
N LEU A 29 4.44 -31.55 -19.20
CA LEU A 29 5.81 -31.09 -18.93
C LEU A 29 6.41 -31.79 -17.71
N LEU A 30 5.62 -32.07 -16.68
CA LEU A 30 6.04 -32.83 -15.49
C LEU A 30 6.24 -34.32 -15.78
N GLU A 31 5.50 -34.91 -16.70
CA GLU A 31 5.76 -36.28 -17.16
C GLU A 31 7.16 -36.40 -17.82
N GLU A 32 7.60 -35.35 -18.52
CA GLU A 32 8.90 -35.28 -19.17
C GLU A 32 10.03 -34.92 -18.20
N ASP A 33 9.80 -33.97 -17.29
CA ASP A 33 10.77 -33.48 -16.30
C ASP A 33 10.12 -33.27 -14.91
N PRO A 34 9.97 -34.34 -14.10
CA PRO A 34 9.22 -34.30 -12.84
C PRO A 34 9.86 -33.44 -11.75
N GLU A 35 11.17 -33.23 -11.82
CA GLU A 35 11.94 -32.51 -10.79
C GLU A 35 12.04 -31.01 -11.09
N ASN A 36 11.45 -30.54 -12.18
CA ASN A 36 11.47 -29.14 -12.55
C ASN A 36 10.57 -28.31 -11.60
N PRO A 37 11.15 -27.43 -10.77
CA PRO A 37 10.37 -26.70 -9.78
C PRO A 37 9.40 -25.69 -10.41
N GLU A 38 9.71 -25.18 -11.60
CA GLU A 38 8.86 -24.23 -12.31
C GLU A 38 7.66 -24.94 -12.96
N PHE A 39 7.82 -26.17 -13.45
CA PHE A 39 6.69 -26.95 -13.94
C PHE A 39 5.77 -27.39 -12.80
N ALA A 40 6.35 -27.80 -11.67
CA ALA A 40 5.58 -28.12 -10.47
C ALA A 40 4.80 -26.91 -9.95
N SER A 41 5.44 -25.73 -9.96
CA SER A 41 4.81 -24.44 -9.66
C SER A 41 3.65 -24.15 -10.62
N GLY A 42 3.90 -24.19 -11.93
CA GLY A 42 2.91 -23.91 -12.96
C GLY A 42 1.70 -24.84 -12.91
N PHE A 43 1.92 -26.14 -12.71
CA PHE A 43 0.85 -27.13 -12.51
C PHE A 43 0.02 -26.81 -11.27
N TYR A 44 0.67 -26.50 -10.15
CA TYR A 44 0.00 -26.15 -8.91
C TYR A 44 -0.85 -24.88 -9.05
N ILE A 45 -0.28 -23.82 -9.64
CA ILE A 45 -0.96 -22.54 -9.87
C ILE A 45 -2.20 -22.76 -10.72
N SER A 46 -2.03 -23.42 -11.87
CA SER A 46 -3.12 -23.72 -12.80
C SER A 46 -4.23 -24.52 -12.11
N SER A 47 -3.86 -25.57 -11.36
CA SER A 47 -4.80 -26.39 -10.60
C SER A 47 -5.54 -25.60 -9.51
N PHE A 48 -4.86 -24.68 -8.82
CA PHE A 48 -5.48 -23.90 -7.75
C PHE A 48 -6.62 -23.03 -8.28
N TRP A 49 -6.40 -22.37 -9.43
CA TRP A 49 -7.36 -21.45 -10.04
C TRP A 49 -8.44 -22.20 -10.82
N ASP A 50 -8.09 -23.26 -11.54
CA ASP A 50 -9.04 -24.12 -12.25
C ASP A 50 -10.13 -24.66 -11.31
N HIS A 51 -9.76 -25.19 -10.14
CA HIS A 51 -10.73 -25.68 -9.14
C HIS A 51 -11.68 -24.61 -8.59
N ARG A 52 -11.44 -23.32 -8.88
CA ARG A 52 -12.25 -22.19 -8.40
C ARG A 52 -13.00 -21.48 -9.53
N ILE A 53 -12.71 -21.80 -10.79
CA ILE A 53 -13.19 -21.05 -11.95
C ILE A 53 -14.73 -21.04 -12.04
N ASP A 54 -15.37 -22.19 -11.80
CA ASP A 54 -16.82 -22.32 -11.78
C ASP A 54 -17.45 -21.42 -10.71
N ARG A 55 -16.87 -21.40 -9.50
CA ARG A 55 -17.36 -20.55 -8.41
C ARG A 55 -17.20 -19.07 -8.74
N ILE A 56 -16.10 -18.69 -9.40
CA ILE A 56 -15.88 -17.31 -9.86
C ILE A 56 -16.96 -16.93 -10.88
N HIS A 57 -17.21 -17.77 -11.89
CA HIS A 57 -18.21 -17.51 -12.93
C HIS A 57 -19.65 -17.49 -12.41
N LEU A 58 -19.99 -18.37 -11.46
CA LEU A 58 -21.32 -18.40 -10.82
C LEU A 58 -21.55 -17.21 -9.87
N THR A 59 -20.49 -16.56 -9.40
CA THR A 59 -20.59 -15.37 -8.55
C THR A 59 -20.98 -14.17 -9.38
N LYS A 60 -21.90 -13.35 -8.86
CA LYS A 60 -22.39 -12.15 -9.53
C LYS A 60 -21.25 -11.18 -9.85
N GLU A 61 -21.20 -10.74 -11.11
CA GLU A 61 -20.25 -9.73 -11.57
C GLU A 61 -20.33 -8.43 -10.75
N GLY A 62 -19.22 -7.71 -10.70
CA GLY A 62 -19.11 -6.47 -9.95
C GLY A 62 -18.55 -6.71 -8.55
N ARG A 63 -19.21 -6.17 -7.54
CA ARG A 63 -18.67 -6.12 -6.17
C ARG A 63 -18.44 -7.51 -5.58
N GLU A 64 -19.40 -8.42 -5.75
CA GLU A 64 -19.35 -9.75 -5.15
C GLU A 64 -18.19 -10.57 -5.73
N ARG A 65 -18.04 -10.61 -7.06
CA ARG A 65 -16.92 -11.30 -7.70
C ARG A 65 -15.58 -10.67 -7.36
N THR A 66 -15.50 -9.33 -7.25
CA THR A 66 -14.27 -8.65 -6.80
C THR A 66 -13.84 -9.14 -5.42
N GLY A 67 -14.78 -9.17 -4.46
CA GLY A 67 -14.50 -9.64 -3.10
C GLY A 67 -14.02 -11.09 -3.07
N LEU A 68 -14.66 -11.96 -3.87
CA LEU A 68 -14.29 -13.36 -3.98
C LEU A 68 -12.88 -13.56 -4.57
N LEU A 69 -12.53 -12.82 -5.63
CA LEU A 69 -11.21 -12.92 -6.26
C LEU A 69 -10.10 -12.50 -5.30
N LEU A 70 -10.30 -11.42 -4.54
CA LEU A 70 -9.34 -10.97 -3.53
C LEU A 70 -9.21 -11.95 -2.36
N GLU A 71 -10.30 -12.59 -1.94
CA GLU A 71 -10.27 -13.68 -0.95
C GLU A 71 -9.41 -14.85 -1.46
N PHE A 72 -9.65 -15.29 -2.70
CA PHE A 72 -8.86 -16.36 -3.31
C PHE A 72 -7.40 -16.00 -3.53
N LEU A 73 -7.08 -14.76 -3.88
CA LEU A 73 -5.70 -14.28 -3.95
C LEU A 73 -5.01 -14.36 -2.58
N LYS A 74 -5.70 -13.97 -1.51
CA LYS A 74 -5.16 -14.07 -0.15
C LYS A 74 -4.91 -15.52 0.25
N ASP A 75 -5.85 -16.42 -0.03
CA ASP A 75 -5.70 -17.84 0.22
C ASP A 75 -4.54 -18.44 -0.59
N PHE A 76 -4.46 -18.09 -1.88
CA PHE A 76 -3.39 -18.51 -2.77
C PHE A 76 -2.02 -18.12 -2.22
N ASP A 77 -1.81 -16.86 -1.86
CA ASP A 77 -0.52 -16.40 -1.34
C ASP A 77 -0.13 -17.10 -0.03
N SER A 78 -1.10 -17.38 0.85
CA SER A 78 -0.85 -18.10 2.10
C SER A 78 -0.32 -19.50 1.81
N VAL A 79 -0.98 -20.23 0.92
CA VAL A 79 -0.60 -21.61 0.58
C VAL A 79 0.67 -21.64 -0.26
N TYR A 80 0.79 -20.75 -1.25
CA TYR A 80 1.95 -20.70 -2.14
C TYR A 80 3.25 -20.39 -1.37
N LYS A 81 3.21 -19.46 -0.41
CA LYS A 81 4.35 -19.19 0.49
C LYS A 81 4.78 -20.42 1.30
N SER A 82 3.85 -21.28 1.71
CA SER A 82 4.16 -22.50 2.48
C SER A 82 4.86 -23.58 1.65
N LYS A 83 4.74 -23.53 0.31
CA LYS A 83 5.26 -24.55 -0.60
C LYS A 83 6.70 -24.30 -1.04
N SER A 84 7.25 -23.10 -0.79
CA SER A 84 8.60 -22.71 -1.23
C SER A 84 8.81 -22.82 -2.74
N PHE A 85 7.75 -22.64 -3.54
CA PHE A 85 7.85 -22.61 -5.00
C PHE A 85 8.50 -21.31 -5.51
N PRO A 86 9.20 -21.36 -6.67
CA PRO A 86 9.81 -20.18 -7.28
C PRO A 86 8.77 -19.20 -7.79
N LYS A 87 8.95 -17.90 -7.54
CA LYS A 87 8.12 -16.85 -8.11
C LYS A 87 8.66 -16.42 -9.48
N GLU A 88 8.48 -17.30 -10.46
CA GLU A 88 8.92 -17.07 -11.84
C GLU A 88 7.72 -16.78 -12.77
N LEU A 89 7.89 -17.02 -14.07
CA LEU A 89 6.99 -16.56 -15.11
C LEU A 89 5.57 -17.12 -14.94
N SER A 90 5.41 -18.39 -14.51
CA SER A 90 4.10 -18.98 -14.24
C SER A 90 3.34 -18.23 -13.13
N TYR A 91 4.01 -17.89 -12.03
CA TYR A 91 3.45 -17.10 -10.95
C TYR A 91 3.04 -15.71 -11.45
N HIS A 92 3.93 -15.01 -12.12
CA HIS A 92 3.67 -13.64 -12.58
C HIS A 92 2.53 -13.58 -13.61
N SER A 93 2.48 -14.51 -14.58
CA SER A 93 1.41 -14.57 -15.58
C SER A 93 0.04 -14.83 -14.96
N ALA A 94 -0.06 -15.78 -14.03
CA ALA A 94 -1.32 -16.07 -13.35
C ALA A 94 -1.77 -14.93 -12.42
N MET A 95 -0.83 -14.30 -11.70
CA MET A 95 -1.16 -13.14 -10.88
C MET A 95 -1.65 -11.97 -11.73
N SER A 96 -1.00 -11.71 -12.86
CA SER A 96 -1.41 -10.65 -13.78
C SER A 96 -2.83 -10.87 -14.31
N SER A 97 -3.18 -12.09 -14.74
CA SER A 97 -4.51 -12.39 -15.28
C SER A 97 -5.61 -12.26 -14.23
N ILE A 98 -5.37 -12.75 -13.01
CA ILE A 98 -6.35 -12.61 -11.91
C ILE A 98 -6.50 -11.16 -11.45
N LEU A 99 -5.42 -10.39 -11.38
CA LEU A 99 -5.48 -8.98 -11.00
C LEU A 99 -6.18 -8.13 -12.07
N GLN A 100 -5.97 -8.46 -13.35
CA GLN A 100 -6.69 -7.83 -14.46
C GLN A 100 -8.20 -8.11 -14.36
N GLU A 101 -8.60 -9.38 -14.21
CA GLU A 101 -10.01 -9.75 -14.02
C GLU A 101 -10.61 -9.07 -12.77
N THR A 102 -9.88 -9.03 -11.65
CA THR A 102 -10.33 -8.35 -10.43
C THR A 102 -10.57 -6.86 -10.68
N THR A 103 -9.70 -6.21 -11.45
CA THR A 103 -9.85 -4.81 -11.85
C THR A 103 -11.06 -4.60 -12.76
N ASP A 104 -11.30 -5.51 -13.70
CA ASP A 104 -12.48 -5.48 -14.56
C ASP A 104 -13.78 -5.63 -13.76
N GLN A 105 -13.80 -6.49 -12.74
CA GLN A 105 -14.94 -6.59 -11.83
C GLN A 105 -15.14 -5.31 -11.00
N VAL A 106 -14.09 -4.61 -10.58
CA VAL A 106 -14.21 -3.28 -9.97
C VAL A 106 -14.83 -2.27 -10.95
N ARG A 107 -14.36 -2.24 -12.21
CA ARG A 107 -14.92 -1.36 -13.25
C ARG A 107 -16.41 -1.66 -13.48
N ILE A 108 -16.80 -2.93 -13.49
CA ILE A 108 -18.20 -3.35 -13.59
C ILE A 108 -19.00 -2.86 -12.38
N ALA A 109 -18.48 -3.04 -11.16
CA ALA A 109 -19.14 -2.58 -9.92
C ALA A 109 -19.36 -1.06 -9.95
N LEU A 110 -18.34 -0.29 -10.31
CA LEU A 110 -18.45 1.17 -10.43
C LEU A 110 -19.53 1.60 -11.43
N ARG A 111 -19.62 0.93 -12.58
CA ARG A 111 -20.59 1.26 -13.64
C ARG A 111 -22.01 0.82 -13.30
N LYS A 112 -22.20 -0.40 -12.75
CA LYS A 112 -23.52 -1.02 -12.54
C LYS A 112 -24.10 -0.71 -11.15
N GLU A 113 -23.26 -0.64 -10.12
CA GLU A 113 -23.66 -0.55 -8.71
C GLU A 113 -23.31 0.81 -8.09
N GLY A 114 -22.38 1.56 -8.69
CA GLY A 114 -21.92 2.85 -8.23
C GLY A 114 -20.86 2.77 -7.12
N ILE A 115 -20.15 3.88 -6.88
CA ILE A 115 -19.00 3.94 -5.95
C ILE A 115 -19.33 3.54 -4.52
N GLN A 116 -20.57 3.75 -4.06
CA GLN A 116 -21.00 3.42 -2.70
C GLN A 116 -21.12 1.90 -2.46
N SER A 117 -21.15 1.10 -3.53
CA SER A 117 -21.12 -0.36 -3.41
C SER A 117 -19.76 -0.86 -2.93
N LEU A 118 -18.67 -0.17 -3.30
CA LEU A 118 -17.30 -0.58 -3.01
C LEU A 118 -16.83 -0.02 -1.68
N SER A 119 -16.18 -0.86 -0.87
CA SER A 119 -15.56 -0.41 0.37
C SER A 119 -14.14 0.10 0.12
N PRO A 120 -13.67 1.12 0.89
CA PRO A 120 -12.28 1.58 0.79
C PRO A 120 -11.26 0.46 1.03
N GLY A 121 -11.58 -0.49 1.91
CA GLY A 121 -10.70 -1.64 2.21
C GLY A 121 -10.55 -2.61 1.02
N LEU A 122 -11.62 -2.85 0.26
CA LEU A 122 -11.58 -3.71 -0.93
C LEU A 122 -10.69 -3.08 -2.03
N ILE A 123 -10.83 -1.78 -2.25
CA ILE A 123 -9.98 -1.04 -3.20
C ILE A 123 -8.53 -0.98 -2.71
N ALA A 124 -8.32 -0.76 -1.41
CA ALA A 124 -6.98 -0.72 -0.83
C ALA A 124 -6.29 -2.09 -0.96
N GLU A 125 -7.03 -3.19 -0.81
CA GLU A 125 -6.48 -4.52 -1.04
C GLU A 125 -6.08 -4.71 -2.50
N LEU A 126 -6.94 -4.39 -3.47
CA LEU A 126 -6.58 -4.49 -4.89
C LEU A 126 -5.37 -3.62 -5.25
N ALA A 127 -5.36 -2.35 -4.85
CA ALA A 127 -4.26 -1.44 -5.14
C ALA A 127 -2.93 -1.94 -4.55
N TYR A 128 -2.96 -2.48 -3.33
CA TYR A 128 -1.78 -3.10 -2.71
C TYR A 128 -1.27 -4.29 -3.52
N ARG A 129 -2.15 -5.18 -3.99
CA ARG A 129 -1.75 -6.33 -4.80
C ARG A 129 -1.15 -5.92 -6.14
N LEU A 130 -1.74 -4.93 -6.80
CA LEU A 130 -1.22 -4.38 -8.05
C LEU A 130 0.18 -3.79 -7.86
N LEU A 131 0.40 -3.02 -6.79
CA LEU A 131 1.73 -2.47 -6.47
C LEU A 131 2.76 -3.56 -6.15
N LEU A 132 2.37 -4.62 -5.44
CA LEU A 132 3.26 -5.78 -5.23
C LEU A 132 3.62 -6.49 -6.53
N ALA A 133 2.69 -6.53 -7.49
CA ALA A 133 2.89 -7.08 -8.83
C ALA A 133 3.59 -6.11 -9.81
N GLU A 134 3.99 -4.93 -9.34
CA GLU A 134 4.64 -3.87 -10.13
C GLU A 134 3.73 -3.22 -11.19
N ASP A 135 2.44 -3.53 -11.19
CA ASP A 135 1.46 -2.97 -12.11
C ASP A 135 0.96 -1.61 -11.61
N THR A 136 1.87 -0.65 -11.69
CA THR A 136 1.67 0.72 -11.19
C THR A 136 0.59 1.45 -12.00
N ASP A 137 0.48 1.15 -13.30
CA ASP A 137 -0.49 1.79 -14.18
C ASP A 137 -1.91 1.35 -13.84
N LEU A 138 -2.13 0.04 -13.66
CA LEU A 138 -3.44 -0.48 -13.27
C LEU A 138 -3.81 -0.06 -11.84
N ALA A 139 -2.84 -0.04 -10.92
CA ALA A 139 -3.05 0.50 -9.56
C ALA A 139 -3.51 1.96 -9.60
N SER A 140 -2.85 2.78 -10.42
CA SER A 140 -3.18 4.20 -10.61
C SER A 140 -4.58 4.38 -11.18
N GLU A 141 -4.98 3.54 -12.14
CA GLU A 141 -6.33 3.55 -12.70
C GLU A 141 -7.38 3.21 -11.64
N VAL A 142 -7.22 2.11 -10.92
CA VAL A 142 -8.17 1.69 -9.87
C VAL A 142 -8.35 2.79 -8.83
N LEU A 143 -7.26 3.43 -8.39
CA LEU A 143 -7.31 4.52 -7.41
C LEU A 143 -8.00 5.77 -7.97
N ARG A 144 -7.74 6.13 -9.23
CA ARG A 144 -8.39 7.27 -9.89
C ARG A 144 -9.90 7.06 -10.01
N ASP A 145 -10.30 5.89 -10.49
CA ASP A 145 -11.70 5.53 -10.71
C ASP A 145 -12.49 5.41 -9.40
N SER A 146 -11.79 5.20 -8.28
CA SER A 146 -12.34 5.10 -6.93
C SER A 146 -12.03 6.31 -6.01
N SER A 147 -11.55 7.42 -6.57
CA SER A 147 -11.05 8.59 -5.83
C SER A 147 -12.02 9.17 -4.77
N GLY A 148 -13.33 8.97 -4.91
CA GLY A 148 -14.32 9.37 -3.90
C GLY A 148 -14.23 8.65 -2.55
N LEU A 149 -13.50 7.53 -2.48
CA LEU A 149 -13.30 6.70 -1.29
C LEU A 149 -12.08 7.09 -0.45
N GLU A 150 -11.08 7.73 -1.07
CA GLU A 150 -9.78 8.03 -0.42
C GLU A 150 -9.90 8.88 0.84
N ARG A 151 -10.88 9.79 0.90
CA ARG A 151 -11.12 10.63 2.08
C ARG A 151 -11.35 9.82 3.36
N PHE A 152 -11.76 8.56 3.23
CA PHE A 152 -12.04 7.63 4.31
C PHE A 152 -10.92 6.61 4.56
N SER A 153 -9.84 6.60 3.76
CA SER A 153 -8.77 5.62 3.87
C SER A 153 -7.38 6.24 3.70
N PRO A 154 -6.58 6.31 4.78
CA PRO A 154 -5.17 6.70 4.71
C PRO A 154 -4.35 5.79 3.79
N GLU A 155 -4.70 4.50 3.69
CA GLU A 155 -4.04 3.54 2.79
C GLU A 155 -4.27 3.88 1.32
N LEU A 156 -5.49 4.23 0.92
CA LEU A 156 -5.75 4.62 -0.47
C LEU A 156 -4.95 5.87 -0.85
N LEU A 157 -4.87 6.84 0.08
CA LEU A 157 -4.06 8.03 -0.12
C LEU A 157 -2.56 7.70 -0.25
N PHE A 158 -2.08 6.74 0.54
CA PHE A 158 -0.71 6.24 0.49
C PHE A 158 -0.39 5.54 -0.83
N PHE A 159 -1.25 4.63 -1.30
CA PHE A 159 -1.02 3.96 -2.58
C PHE A 159 -1.08 4.93 -3.76
N ARG A 160 -1.95 5.94 -3.69
CA ARG A 160 -1.92 7.02 -4.69
C ARG A 160 -0.61 7.80 -4.63
N ALA A 161 -0.08 8.05 -3.44
CA ALA A 161 1.23 8.70 -3.27
C ALA A 161 2.34 7.90 -3.97
N GLU A 162 2.37 6.59 -3.76
CA GLU A 162 3.32 5.68 -4.40
C GLU A 162 3.18 5.71 -5.93
N CYS A 163 1.97 5.51 -6.44
CA CYS A 163 1.69 5.57 -7.87
C CYS A 163 2.13 6.91 -8.47
N THR A 164 1.73 8.02 -7.84
CA THR A 164 2.05 9.37 -8.31
C THR A 164 3.56 9.61 -8.37
N TYR A 165 4.31 9.12 -7.38
CA TYR A 165 5.75 9.23 -7.34
C TYR A 165 6.40 8.39 -8.47
N LEU A 166 6.00 7.13 -8.61
CA LEU A 166 6.54 6.20 -9.60
C LEU A 166 6.22 6.64 -11.05
N SER A 167 5.08 7.30 -11.27
CA SER A 167 4.75 7.93 -12.56
C SER A 167 5.51 9.24 -12.84
N GLY A 168 6.48 9.61 -12.00
CA GLY A 168 7.38 10.76 -12.21
C GLY A 168 6.93 12.07 -11.56
N GLN A 169 5.76 12.13 -10.91
CA GLN A 169 5.28 13.32 -10.20
C GLN A 169 5.76 13.33 -8.74
N GLN A 170 7.07 13.26 -8.55
CA GLN A 170 7.71 12.99 -7.26
C GLN A 170 7.29 13.97 -6.14
N ALA A 171 7.26 15.27 -6.41
CA ALA A 171 6.89 16.28 -5.42
C ALA A 171 5.44 16.08 -4.92
N GLN A 172 4.51 15.84 -5.85
CA GLN A 172 3.11 15.55 -5.53
C GLN A 172 2.98 14.21 -4.78
N GLY A 173 3.74 13.19 -5.17
CA GLY A 173 3.81 11.91 -4.46
C GLY A 173 4.27 12.08 -3.01
N LEU A 174 5.36 12.82 -2.77
CA LEU A 174 5.85 13.09 -1.41
C LEU A 174 4.85 13.89 -0.56
N LEU A 175 4.14 14.83 -1.17
CA LEU A 175 3.06 15.56 -0.51
C LEU A 175 1.93 14.61 -0.06
N LEU A 176 1.47 13.74 -0.95
CA LEU A 176 0.43 12.74 -0.65
C LEU A 176 0.89 11.75 0.41
N TYR A 177 2.16 11.32 0.37
CA TYR A 177 2.75 10.47 1.39
C TYR A 177 2.68 11.10 2.77
N ARG A 178 3.11 12.36 2.87
CA ARG A 178 3.06 13.14 4.10
C ARG A 178 1.63 13.21 4.65
N GLU A 179 0.65 13.45 3.77
CA GLU A 179 -0.76 13.50 4.18
C GLU A 179 -1.29 12.16 4.66
N ALA A 180 -0.89 11.04 4.03
CA ALA A 180 -1.28 9.70 4.46
C ALA A 180 -0.75 9.39 5.86
N PHE A 181 0.54 9.64 6.11
CA PHE A 181 1.14 9.50 7.44
C PHE A 181 0.49 10.44 8.46
N LEU A 182 0.22 11.69 8.11
CA LEU A 182 -0.50 12.62 9.00
C LEU A 182 -1.91 12.16 9.35
N LYS A 183 -2.55 11.29 8.57
CA LYS A 183 -3.84 10.70 8.95
C LYS A 183 -3.67 9.55 9.93
N GLU A 184 -2.96 8.49 9.55
CA GLU A 184 -2.80 7.29 10.38
C GLU A 184 -1.60 6.45 9.88
N PRO A 185 -0.41 6.59 10.50
CA PRO A 185 0.76 5.82 10.11
C PRO A 185 0.59 4.32 10.29
N SER A 186 -0.17 3.89 11.31
CA SER A 186 -0.33 2.46 11.63
C SER A 186 -1.07 1.66 10.56
N ALA A 187 -1.94 2.33 9.79
CA ALA A 187 -2.72 1.71 8.72
C ALA A 187 -1.88 1.39 7.46
N ILE A 188 -0.71 1.99 7.31
CA ILE A 188 0.07 1.95 6.07
C ILE A 188 0.75 0.58 5.87
N ARG A 189 0.74 0.04 4.65
CA ARG A 189 1.44 -1.19 4.27
C ARG A 189 2.73 -0.88 3.51
N LEU A 190 3.86 -1.06 4.19
CA LEU A 190 5.18 -0.61 3.74
C LEU A 190 5.82 -1.53 2.70
N GLU A 191 5.32 -2.76 2.55
CA GLU A 191 5.84 -3.79 1.64
C GLU A 191 5.70 -3.40 0.18
N SER A 192 4.74 -2.53 -0.14
CA SER A 192 4.47 -2.05 -1.49
C SER A 192 5.37 -0.88 -1.92
N VAL A 193 6.18 -0.32 -1.02
CA VAL A 193 6.96 0.89 -1.28
C VAL A 193 8.21 0.59 -2.09
N ARG A 194 8.40 1.36 -3.16
CA ARG A 194 9.56 1.38 -4.06
C ARG A 194 10.12 2.79 -4.26
N SER A 195 9.35 3.83 -3.94
CA SER A 195 9.79 5.23 -4.06
C SER A 195 11.04 5.55 -3.22
N GLU A 196 12.12 5.96 -3.87
CA GLU A 196 13.38 6.39 -3.27
C GLU A 196 13.36 7.87 -2.89
N PRO A 197 12.67 8.22 -1.80
CA PRO A 197 13.38 8.32 -0.52
C PRO A 197 12.70 7.58 0.65
N ILE A 198 11.48 7.08 0.43
CA ILE A 198 10.67 6.39 1.44
C ILE A 198 11.25 4.99 1.67
N PHE A 199 11.59 4.27 0.59
CA PHE A 199 12.18 2.94 0.66
C PHE A 199 13.50 2.94 1.46
N SER A 200 14.43 3.83 1.10
CA SER A 200 15.67 4.03 1.86
C SER A 200 15.44 4.32 3.34
N ALA A 201 14.44 5.13 3.69
CA ALA A 201 14.11 5.41 5.09
C ALA A 201 13.54 4.19 5.83
N ILE A 202 12.73 3.36 5.16
CA ILE A 202 12.23 2.10 5.69
C ILE A 202 13.39 1.15 6.02
N GLN A 203 14.37 1.00 5.12
CA GLN A 203 15.51 0.09 5.36
C GLN A 203 16.30 0.51 6.60
N ILE A 204 16.58 1.80 6.74
CA ILE A 204 17.33 2.33 7.89
C ILE A 204 16.57 2.06 9.20
N LEU A 205 15.25 2.29 9.22
CA LEU A 205 14.46 2.07 10.43
C LEU A 205 14.23 0.59 10.74
N ARG A 206 14.29 -0.31 9.75
CA ARG A 206 14.22 -1.77 10.00
C ARG A 206 15.43 -2.29 10.77
N GLU A 207 16.58 -1.62 10.68
CA GLU A 207 17.76 -1.96 11.48
C GLU A 207 17.59 -1.56 12.96
N GLU A 208 16.79 -0.53 13.24
CA GLU A 208 16.58 0.02 14.59
C GLU A 208 15.34 -0.56 15.28
N PHE A 209 14.24 -0.75 14.54
CA PHE A 209 12.94 -1.12 15.09
C PHE A 209 12.53 -2.54 14.65
N LYS A 210 12.32 -3.42 15.64
CA LYS A 210 11.76 -4.76 15.43
C LYS A 210 10.23 -4.76 15.36
N GLU A 211 9.57 -3.85 16.08
CA GLU A 211 8.11 -3.70 16.03
C GLU A 211 7.73 -2.83 14.83
N GLU A 212 6.94 -3.39 13.90
CA GLU A 212 6.49 -2.67 12.71
C GLU A 212 5.66 -1.41 13.05
N GLY A 213 4.90 -1.45 14.15
CA GLY A 213 4.12 -0.31 14.63
C GLY A 213 4.98 0.88 15.05
N GLU A 214 6.13 0.64 15.68
CA GLU A 214 7.08 1.71 16.04
C GLU A 214 7.76 2.27 14.78
N LEU A 215 8.15 1.39 13.86
CA LEU A 215 8.74 1.77 12.59
C LEU A 215 7.80 2.69 11.79
N LYS A 216 6.52 2.34 11.68
CA LYS A 216 5.52 3.15 10.95
C LYS A 216 5.36 4.55 11.53
N GLU A 217 5.46 4.69 12.84
CA GLU A 217 5.38 6.00 13.51
C GLU A 217 6.68 6.80 13.38
N ALA A 218 7.84 6.12 13.41
CA ALA A 218 9.15 6.75 13.26
C ALA A 218 9.43 7.23 11.83
N LEU A 219 8.94 6.51 10.82
CA LEU A 219 9.17 6.77 9.41
C LEU A 219 8.86 8.22 8.98
N PRO A 220 7.67 8.78 9.23
CA PRO A 220 7.39 10.18 8.87
C PRO A 220 8.26 11.18 9.66
N VAL A 221 8.71 10.85 10.87
CA VAL A 221 9.61 11.72 11.65
C VAL A 221 10.99 11.78 11.00
N LEU A 222 11.55 10.63 10.60
CA LEU A 222 12.83 10.57 9.91
C LEU A 222 12.78 11.32 8.56
N LEU A 223 11.69 11.17 7.82
CA LEU A 223 11.47 11.85 6.54
C LEU A 223 11.30 13.37 6.73
N LEU A 224 10.69 13.82 7.83
CA LEU A 224 10.67 15.24 8.19
C LEU A 224 12.09 15.72 8.52
N GLU A 225 12.81 15.03 9.40
CA GLU A 225 14.17 15.37 9.84
C GLU A 225 15.13 15.57 8.66
N ARG A 226 15.07 14.66 7.68
CA ARG A 226 15.90 14.68 6.46
C ARG A 226 15.42 15.68 5.41
N GLY A 227 14.38 16.46 5.69
CA GLY A 227 13.84 17.41 4.73
C GLY A 227 13.25 16.72 3.48
N VAL A 228 12.81 15.47 3.57
CA VAL A 228 12.06 14.82 2.48
C VAL A 228 10.62 15.36 2.45
N PHE A 229 10.00 15.45 3.63
CA PHE A 229 8.68 16.08 3.79
C PHE A 229 8.81 17.59 4.02
N LYS A 230 9.08 18.33 2.94
CA LYS A 230 9.19 19.80 2.96
C LYS A 230 7.82 20.48 2.89
N GLU A 231 7.01 20.09 1.91
CA GLU A 231 5.75 20.74 1.60
C GLU A 231 4.59 20.16 2.42
N ILE A 232 3.59 21.00 2.68
CA ILE A 232 2.29 20.60 3.20
C ILE A 232 1.23 21.35 2.41
N ARG A 233 0.10 20.70 2.12
CA ARG A 233 -0.99 21.36 1.43
C ARG A 233 -1.57 22.46 2.31
N LYS A 234 -2.27 23.40 1.69
CA LYS A 234 -3.07 24.37 2.42
C LYS A 234 -4.19 23.64 3.17
N MET A 235 -4.19 23.75 4.49
CA MET A 235 -5.23 23.22 5.36
C MET A 235 -6.24 24.32 5.70
N ASN A 236 -7.50 23.92 5.91
CA ASN A 236 -8.52 24.83 6.40
C ASN A 236 -8.52 24.92 7.94
N ASP A 237 -9.21 25.92 8.49
CA ASP A 237 -9.19 26.19 9.93
C ASP A 237 -9.71 25.01 10.78
N LYS A 238 -10.68 24.24 10.25
CA LYS A 238 -11.21 23.06 10.95
C LYS A 238 -10.18 21.94 11.04
N GLU A 239 -9.41 21.72 9.98
CA GLU A 239 -8.33 20.73 9.96
C GLU A 239 -7.21 21.11 10.93
N LEU A 240 -6.82 22.38 10.91
CA LEU A 240 -5.78 22.89 11.81
C LEU A 240 -6.21 22.82 13.28
N GLU A 241 -7.46 23.13 13.60
CA GLU A 241 -7.99 23.00 14.96
C GLU A 241 -8.11 21.54 15.40
N ALA A 242 -8.42 20.61 14.48
CA ALA A 242 -8.40 19.18 14.76
C ALA A 242 -6.99 18.69 15.12
N TYR A 243 -5.96 19.11 14.36
CA TYR A 243 -4.56 18.78 14.66
C TYR A 243 -4.09 19.38 15.97
N ARG A 244 -4.49 20.61 16.26
CA ARG A 244 -4.24 21.26 17.54
C ARG A 244 -4.88 20.44 18.68
N SER A 245 -6.18 20.22 18.63
CA SER A 245 -6.91 19.48 19.67
C SER A 245 -6.28 18.10 19.94
N GLU A 246 -5.90 17.39 18.88
CA GLU A 246 -5.23 16.10 19.00
C GLU A 246 -3.84 16.21 19.64
N LEU A 247 -3.02 17.19 19.24
CA LEU A 247 -1.69 17.42 19.83
C LEU A 247 -1.79 17.65 21.35
N PHE A 248 -2.75 18.46 21.79
CA PHE A 248 -2.97 18.72 23.22
C PHE A 248 -3.45 17.48 23.97
N ARG A 249 -4.38 16.73 23.40
CA ARG A 249 -4.84 15.46 23.97
C ARG A 249 -3.68 14.46 24.15
N LEU A 250 -2.79 14.36 23.15
CA LEU A 250 -1.62 13.50 23.22
C LEU A 250 -0.61 13.98 24.27
N ARG A 251 -0.34 15.29 24.33
CA ARG A 251 0.53 15.91 25.34
C ARG A 251 0.04 15.61 26.75
N ASP A 252 -1.23 15.85 27.02
CA ASP A 252 -1.81 15.74 28.37
C ASP A 252 -1.89 14.27 28.82
N SER A 253 -1.99 13.32 27.88
CA SER A 253 -1.96 11.87 28.17
C SER A 253 -0.56 11.24 28.14
N LEU A 254 0.50 11.99 27.79
CA LEU A 254 1.84 11.44 27.58
C LEU A 254 2.40 10.80 28.85
N GLY A 255 2.25 11.45 30.01
CA GLY A 255 2.76 10.95 31.30
C GLY A 255 2.09 9.67 31.80
N LEU A 256 0.97 9.25 31.17
CA LEU A 256 0.27 8.00 31.49
C LEU A 256 0.78 6.81 30.66
N ARG A 257 1.63 7.06 29.67
CA ARG A 257 2.14 6.04 28.72
C ARG A 257 3.55 5.62 29.10
N LYS A 258 3.93 4.40 28.74
CA LYS A 258 5.26 3.84 29.02
C LYS A 258 5.77 3.05 27.82
N GLY A 259 7.10 3.00 27.67
CA GLY A 259 7.78 2.18 26.65
C GLY A 259 7.37 2.56 25.22
N GLY A 260 7.14 1.55 24.37
CA GLY A 260 6.81 1.76 22.95
C GLY A 260 5.54 2.60 22.71
N THR A 261 4.57 2.55 23.62
CA THR A 261 3.37 3.40 23.54
C THR A 261 3.69 4.88 23.75
N GLU A 262 4.67 5.20 24.59
CA GLU A 262 5.16 6.57 24.78
C GLU A 262 5.91 7.04 23.51
N PHE A 263 6.79 6.19 22.97
CA PHE A 263 7.55 6.47 21.75
C PHE A 263 6.65 6.80 20.56
N LYS A 264 5.66 5.95 20.26
CA LYS A 264 4.70 6.15 19.17
C LYS A 264 3.96 7.49 19.32
N VAL A 265 3.58 7.85 20.54
CA VAL A 265 2.94 9.16 20.79
C VAL A 265 3.87 10.33 20.57
N LYS A 266 5.12 10.25 21.01
CA LYS A 266 6.10 11.31 20.75
C LYS A 266 6.28 11.52 19.25
N CYS A 267 6.41 10.43 18.48
CA CYS A 267 6.48 10.50 17.02
C CYS A 267 5.24 11.18 16.42
N ARG A 268 4.06 10.80 16.89
CA ARG A 268 2.80 11.40 16.44
C ARG A 268 2.70 12.89 16.77
N MET A 269 3.10 13.28 17.97
CA MET A 269 3.15 14.68 18.39
C MET A 269 4.13 15.48 17.52
N ILE A 270 5.31 14.93 17.19
CA ILE A 270 6.27 15.57 16.29
C ILE A 270 5.67 15.82 14.92
N GLN A 271 4.96 14.84 14.33
CA GLN A 271 4.30 15.00 13.03
C GLN A 271 3.28 16.15 13.07
N LEU A 272 2.42 16.20 14.10
CA LEU A 272 1.41 17.25 14.28
C LEU A 272 2.05 18.63 14.50
N CYS A 273 3.08 18.71 15.34
CA CYS A 273 3.84 19.95 15.54
C CYS A 273 4.41 20.45 14.21
N CYS A 274 5.05 19.59 13.43
CA CYS A 274 5.60 19.95 12.12
C CYS A 274 4.51 20.40 11.14
N ALA A 275 3.36 19.72 11.10
CA ALA A 275 2.24 20.12 10.26
C ALA A 275 1.71 21.51 10.61
N LEU A 276 1.51 21.80 11.90
CA LEU A 276 1.06 23.12 12.38
C LEU A 276 2.10 24.22 12.09
N LEU A 277 3.39 23.91 12.27
CA LEU A 277 4.48 24.85 12.00
C LEU A 277 4.63 25.20 10.52
N ASP A 278 4.37 24.25 9.64
CA ASP A 278 4.51 24.44 8.20
C ASP A 278 3.26 25.11 7.59
N SER A 279 2.13 25.12 8.30
CA SER A 279 0.83 25.65 7.83
C SER A 279 0.59 27.12 8.18
N ARG A 280 1.65 27.93 8.30
CA ARG A 280 1.57 29.35 8.75
C ARG A 280 0.88 30.23 7.71
N THR A 281 -0.45 30.24 7.69
CA THR A 281 -1.24 31.06 6.77
C THR A 281 -2.00 32.21 7.44
N SER A 282 -2.03 32.31 8.78
CA SER A 282 -2.74 33.38 9.52
C SER A 282 -2.09 33.72 10.87
N ILE A 283 -2.33 34.95 11.36
CA ILE A 283 -1.86 35.48 12.66
C ILE A 283 -2.34 34.62 13.83
N LEU A 284 -3.58 34.10 13.77
CA LEU A 284 -4.15 33.22 14.81
C LEU A 284 -3.34 31.92 14.95
N TYR A 285 -2.83 31.40 13.84
CA TYR A 285 -1.92 30.25 13.82
C TYR A 285 -0.48 30.61 14.17
N GLY A 286 -0.16 31.90 14.31
CA GLY A 286 1.12 32.33 14.87
C GLY A 286 1.31 31.87 16.31
N GLU A 287 0.28 32.02 17.16
CA GLU A 287 0.32 31.55 18.55
C GLU A 287 0.35 30.01 18.63
N VAL A 288 -0.51 29.35 17.85
CA VAL A 288 -0.55 27.88 17.77
C VAL A 288 0.79 27.32 17.27
N ALA A 289 1.41 27.95 16.28
CA ALA A 289 2.72 27.57 15.78
C ALA A 289 3.82 27.79 16.83
N GLN A 290 3.76 28.88 17.61
CA GLN A 290 4.71 29.10 18.70
C GLN A 290 4.58 28.02 19.79
N GLU A 291 3.36 27.63 20.13
CA GLU A 291 3.14 26.56 21.11
C GLU A 291 3.55 25.18 20.57
N ALA A 292 3.20 24.87 19.33
CA ALA A 292 3.66 23.67 18.64
C ALA A 292 5.19 23.62 18.59
N LYS A 293 5.87 24.77 18.39
CA LYS A 293 7.32 24.88 18.45
C LYS A 293 7.85 24.53 19.85
N ARG A 294 7.29 25.12 20.92
CA ARG A 294 7.73 24.82 22.30
C ARG A 294 7.57 23.33 22.64
N ILE A 295 6.47 22.72 22.22
CA ILE A 295 6.25 21.28 22.39
C ILE A 295 7.28 20.49 21.59
N LEU A 296 7.52 20.86 20.32
CA LEU A 296 8.53 20.21 19.48
C LEU A 296 9.92 20.29 20.11
N ASP A 297 10.33 21.47 20.58
CA ASP A 297 11.63 21.69 21.21
C ASP A 297 11.77 20.87 22.51
N SER A 298 10.66 20.56 23.20
CA SER A 298 10.67 19.66 24.37
C SER A 298 10.78 18.18 24.02
N LEU A 299 10.38 17.79 22.80
CA LEU A 299 10.42 16.41 22.30
C LEU A 299 11.75 16.10 21.61
N ASP A 300 12.19 16.98 20.71
CA ASP A 300 13.48 16.95 20.02
C ASP A 300 13.93 18.40 19.73
N PRO A 301 14.84 18.96 20.56
CA PRO A 301 15.34 20.33 20.41
C PRO A 301 16.03 20.62 19.07
N ASN A 302 16.55 19.58 18.41
CA ASN A 302 17.35 19.72 17.21
C ASN A 302 16.54 19.52 15.93
N LEU A 303 15.37 18.87 15.99
CA LEU A 303 14.60 18.51 14.81
C LEU A 303 14.30 19.73 13.93
N TYR A 304 13.80 20.83 14.51
CA TYR A 304 13.48 22.03 13.73
C TYR A 304 14.69 22.59 12.97
N HIS A 305 15.88 22.54 13.57
CA HIS A 305 17.12 23.00 12.93
C HIS A 305 17.62 22.03 11.86
N LYS A 306 17.51 20.71 12.10
CA LYS A 306 17.88 19.68 11.11
C LYS A 306 17.06 19.83 9.83
N ARG A 307 15.76 20.10 9.98
CA ARG A 307 14.81 20.35 8.87
C ARG A 307 15.17 21.54 7.98
N LEU A 308 15.85 22.56 8.53
CA LEU A 308 16.21 23.79 7.79
C LEU A 308 17.55 23.71 7.06
N LYS A 309 18.37 22.70 7.33
CA LYS A 309 19.72 22.54 6.76
C LYS A 309 19.74 21.76 5.43
N VAL A 310 18.59 21.28 4.96
CA VAL A 310 18.43 20.41 3.77
C VAL A 310 17.53 21.06 2.72
#